data_AF-A0A4Y3TS16-F1
#
_entry.id   AF-A0A4Y3TS16-F1
#
_cell.length_a   1.000
_cell.length_b   1.000
_cell.length_c   1.000
_cell.angle_alpha   90.00
_cell.angle_beta   90.00
_cell.angle_gamma   90.00
#
_symmetry.space_group_name_H-M   'P 1'
#
loop_
_entity.id
_entity.type
_entity.pdbx_description
1 polymer ?
#
loop_
_entity_poly.entity_id
_entity_poly.type
_entity_poly.pdbx_seq_one_letter_code
_entity_poly.pdbx_strand_id
1 'polypeptide(L)'
;MARGGRRDGAGRPKKEEQGDYAGPEIGDLTHLTPLEFFRAVLRDPEAPFSARWSAAKEAAPFMHSRLAPKVEDGDGQTSMADEWDTVLSPKAQEKAMGTKNGMH
;
A
#
# COMPACT_ATOMS: atom_id res chain seq x y z
N MET A 1 46.32 -43.87 20.09
CA MET A 1 45.06 -43.56 19.35
C MET A 1 45.23 -42.20 18.68
N ALA A 2 45.14 -42.11 17.36
CA ALA A 2 45.22 -40.83 16.65
C ALA A 2 43.87 -40.11 16.73
N ARG A 3 43.84 -38.92 17.37
CA ARG A 3 42.62 -38.10 17.45
C ARG A 3 42.36 -37.49 16.07
N GLY A 4 41.14 -37.62 15.56
CA GLY A 4 40.71 -37.04 14.30
C GLY A 4 40.83 -35.51 14.32
N GLY A 5 41.99 -35.00 13.89
CA GLY A 5 42.24 -33.58 13.74
C GLY A 5 41.63 -33.03 12.45
N ARG A 6 41.50 -31.70 12.39
CA ARG A 6 41.10 -30.96 11.19
C ARG A 6 41.98 -31.41 10.02
N ARG A 7 41.35 -31.96 8.99
CA ARG A 7 42.01 -32.27 7.71
C ARG A 7 41.95 -31.03 6.82
N ASP A 8 42.94 -30.86 5.95
CA ASP A 8 42.86 -29.83 4.91
C ASP A 8 41.64 -30.12 4.02
N GLY A 9 40.73 -29.14 3.93
CA GLY A 9 39.43 -29.30 3.27
C GLY A 9 38.31 -29.89 4.16
N ALA A 10 38.57 -30.29 5.41
CA ALA A 10 37.52 -30.64 6.36
C ALA A 10 36.92 -29.38 7.00
N GLY A 11 35.69 -29.06 6.61
CA GLY A 11 34.92 -27.94 7.13
C GLY A 11 33.75 -27.62 6.21
N ARG A 12 32.76 -26.89 6.72
CA ARG A 12 31.72 -26.31 5.86
C ARG A 12 32.39 -25.26 4.96
N PRO A 13 32.19 -25.28 3.63
CA PRO A 13 32.74 -24.26 2.76
C PRO A 13 32.32 -22.87 3.26
N LYS A 14 33.26 -21.93 3.22
CA LYS A 14 32.98 -20.54 3.61
C LYS A 14 31.90 -20.02 2.69
N LYS A 15 30.78 -19.58 3.25
CA LYS A 15 29.68 -19.01 2.45
C LYS A 15 30.22 -17.76 1.77
N GLU A 16 30.08 -17.69 0.45
CA GLU A 16 30.35 -16.46 -0.29
C GLU A 16 29.41 -15.37 0.27
N GLU A 17 30.02 -14.28 0.70
CA GLU A 17 29.30 -13.10 1.17
C GLU A 17 28.64 -12.49 -0.08
N GLN A 18 27.31 -12.63 -0.19
CA GLN A 18 26.55 -11.87 -1.18
C GLN A 18 26.75 -10.40 -0.84
N GLY A 19 27.15 -9.60 -1.83
CA GLY A 19 27.48 -8.19 -1.64
C GLY A 19 26.42 -7.44 -0.84
N ASP A 20 26.87 -6.52 0.00
CA ASP A 20 26.01 -5.77 0.90
C ASP A 20 25.03 -4.92 0.08
N TYR A 21 23.75 -5.30 0.14
CA TYR A 21 22.68 -4.49 -0.41
C TYR A 21 22.49 -3.24 0.45
N ALA A 22 22.80 -2.07 -0.11
CA ALA A 22 22.75 -0.79 0.60
C ALA A 22 21.32 -0.29 0.88
N GLY A 23 20.30 -0.90 0.26
CA GLY A 23 18.93 -0.42 0.33
C GLY A 23 18.58 0.55 -0.80
N PRO A 24 17.29 0.86 -0.97
CA PRO A 24 16.84 1.82 -1.96
C PRO A 24 17.25 3.23 -1.55
N GLU A 25 17.58 4.08 -2.53
CA GLU A 25 17.81 5.51 -2.29
C GLU A 25 16.48 6.21 -1.99
N ILE A 26 16.34 6.72 -0.78
CA ILE A 26 15.13 7.44 -0.32
C ILE A 26 15.51 8.88 -0.02
N GLY A 27 14.89 9.82 -0.75
CA GLY A 27 15.26 11.24 -0.68
C GLY A 27 14.87 11.92 0.64
N ASP A 28 13.72 11.55 1.22
CA ASP A 28 13.26 12.11 2.49
C ASP A 28 12.98 11.01 3.50
N LEU A 29 13.86 10.90 4.50
CA LEU A 29 13.76 9.93 5.58
C LEU A 29 12.86 10.41 6.73
N THR A 30 12.55 11.71 6.80
CA THR A 30 11.81 12.29 7.93
C THR A 30 10.32 11.99 7.87
N HIS A 31 9.78 11.83 6.66
CA HIS A 31 8.37 11.54 6.40
C HIS A 31 8.12 10.11 5.89
N LEU A 32 9.16 9.27 5.87
CA LEU A 32 9.07 7.91 5.34
C LEU A 32 8.22 7.03 6.26
N THR A 33 7.09 6.55 5.76
CA THR A 33 6.29 5.55 6.48
C THR A 33 6.88 4.14 6.32
N PRO A 34 6.64 3.22 7.28
CA PRO A 34 7.11 1.84 7.15
C PRO A 34 6.62 1.15 5.87
N LEU A 35 5.39 1.42 5.45
CA LEU A 35 4.82 0.85 4.22
C LEU A 35 5.53 1.36 2.97
N GLU A 36 5.87 2.65 2.93
CA GLU A 36 6.62 3.23 1.81
C GLU A 36 8.04 2.66 1.71
N PHE A 37 8.69 2.43 2.85
CA PHE A 37 9.98 1.74 2.89
C PHE A 37 9.89 0.35 2.27
N PHE A 38 8.95 -0.49 2.72
CA PHE A 38 8.79 -1.84 2.16
C PHE A 38 8.43 -1.80 0.68
N ARG A 39 7.61 -0.84 0.26
CA ARG A 39 7.27 -0.64 -1.15
C ARG A 39 8.48 -0.21 -1.99
N ALA A 40 9.39 0.60 -1.44
CA ALA A 40 10.64 0.97 -2.10
C ALA A 40 11.54 -0.26 -2.28
N VAL A 41 11.76 -1.06 -1.22
CA VAL A 41 12.53 -2.31 -1.29
C VAL A 41 11.93 -3.30 -2.28
N LEU A 42 10.61 -3.43 -2.33
CA LEU A 42 9.92 -4.34 -3.24
C LEU A 42 10.14 -3.97 -4.71
N ARG A 43 10.25 -2.67 -5.01
CA ARG A 43 10.38 -2.12 -6.36
C ARG A 43 11.83 -2.00 -6.83
N ASP A 44 12.79 -2.12 -5.92
CA ASP A 44 14.20 -2.05 -6.24
C ASP A 44 14.65 -3.33 -6.99
N PRO A 45 15.15 -3.22 -8.24
CA PRO A 45 15.63 -4.37 -9.00
C PRO A 45 16.91 -4.99 -8.43
N GLU A 46 17.75 -4.20 -7.77
CA GLU A 46 19.02 -4.65 -7.17
C GLU A 46 18.80 -5.35 -5.83
N ALA A 47 17.59 -5.27 -5.26
CA ALA A 47 17.27 -5.91 -4.01
C ALA A 47 17.34 -7.45 -4.10
N PRO A 48 18.01 -8.12 -3.14
CA PRO A 48 18.05 -9.57 -3.09
C PRO A 48 16.63 -10.11 -2.91
N PHE A 49 16.38 -11.29 -3.48
CA PHE A 49 15.05 -11.91 -3.45
C PHE A 49 14.49 -12.06 -2.03
N SER A 50 15.33 -12.38 -1.05
CA SER A 50 14.95 -12.49 0.36
C SER A 50 14.42 -11.18 0.93
N ALA A 51 15.04 -10.04 0.59
CA ALA A 51 14.59 -8.72 1.03
C ALA A 51 13.25 -8.36 0.39
N ARG A 52 13.10 -8.59 -0.92
CA ARG A 52 11.84 -8.37 -1.65
C ARG A 52 10.71 -9.26 -1.12
N TRP A 53 11.01 -10.52 -0.81
CA TRP A 53 10.06 -11.46 -0.24
C TRP A 53 9.53 -10.99 1.13
N SER A 54 10.43 -10.59 2.03
CA SER A 54 10.05 -10.05 3.33
C SER A 54 9.21 -8.78 3.18
N ALA A 55 9.62 -7.86 2.31
CA ALA A 55 8.86 -6.64 2.04
C ALA A 55 7.45 -6.93 1.49
N ALA A 56 7.32 -7.91 0.59
CA ALA A 56 6.02 -8.32 0.06
C ALA A 56 5.09 -8.84 1.16
N LYS A 57 5.62 -9.70 2.05
CA LYS A 57 4.86 -10.29 3.14
C LYS A 57 4.33 -9.24 4.12
N GLU A 58 5.16 -8.28 4.50
CA GLU A 58 4.78 -7.21 5.43
C GLU A 58 3.84 -6.18 4.80
N ALA A 59 3.99 -5.90 3.49
CA ALA A 59 3.13 -4.97 2.77
C ALA A 59 1.76 -5.56 2.38
N ALA A 60 1.64 -6.88 2.26
CA ALA A 60 0.43 -7.56 1.78
C ALA A 60 -0.87 -7.18 2.51
N PRO A 61 -0.91 -7.04 3.86
CA PRO A 61 -2.15 -6.68 4.57
C PRO A 61 -2.68 -5.29 4.22
N PHE A 62 -1.81 -4.40 3.76
CA PHE A 62 -2.13 -3.00 3.44
C PHE A 62 -2.43 -2.79 1.95
N MET A 63 -2.32 -3.84 1.14
CA MET A 63 -2.67 -3.80 -0.28
C MET A 63 -4.16 -4.08 -0.46
N HIS A 64 -4.97 -3.02 -0.50
CA HIS A 64 -6.37 -3.11 -0.90
C HIS A 64 -6.51 -3.18 -2.41
N SER A 65 -7.47 -3.97 -2.91
CA SER A 65 -7.82 -3.99 -4.32
C SER A 65 -8.34 -2.61 -4.73
N ARG A 66 -7.84 -2.09 -5.85
CA ARG A 66 -8.43 -0.89 -6.45
C ARG A 66 -9.84 -1.24 -6.92
N LEU A 67 -10.85 -0.46 -6.52
CA LEU A 67 -12.21 -0.67 -7.01
C LEU A 67 -12.19 -0.73 -8.55
N ALA A 68 -12.86 -1.74 -9.10
CA ALA A 68 -13.09 -1.80 -10.53
C ALA A 68 -13.82 -0.51 -10.97
N PRO A 69 -13.47 0.06 -12.14
CA PRO A 69 -14.24 1.17 -12.68
C PRO A 69 -15.70 0.74 -12.82
N LYS A 70 -16.63 1.55 -12.29
CA LYS A 70 -18.06 1.30 -12.41
C LYS A 70 -18.40 1.32 -13.90
N VAL A 71 -18.81 0.18 -14.44
CA VAL A 71 -19.46 0.13 -15.74
C VAL A 71 -20.83 0.76 -15.53
N GLU A 72 -21.14 1.85 -16.25
CA GLU A 72 -22.47 2.47 -16.24
C GLU A 72 -23.47 1.58 -16.99
N ASP A 73 -23.68 0.36 -16.53
CA ASP A 73 -24.86 -0.40 -16.89
C ASP A 73 -25.93 0.00 -15.88
N GLY A 74 -26.85 0.87 -16.29
CA GLY A 74 -27.83 1.49 -15.42
C GLY A 74 -28.80 0.50 -14.77
N ASP A 75 -28.41 -0.09 -13.65
CA ASP A 75 -29.31 -0.64 -12.67
C ASP A 75 -29.56 0.44 -11.61
N GLY A 76 -30.79 0.94 -11.55
CA GLY A 76 -31.21 2.13 -10.79
C GLY A 76 -31.14 2.01 -9.25
N GLN A 77 -30.03 1.51 -8.72
CA GLN A 77 -29.68 1.61 -7.31
C GLN A 77 -29.06 2.98 -7.08
N THR A 78 -29.90 3.95 -6.72
CA THR A 78 -29.44 5.22 -6.16
C THR A 78 -28.70 4.92 -4.87
N SER A 79 -27.42 5.27 -4.80
CA SER A 79 -26.67 5.14 -3.55
C SER A 79 -27.23 6.16 -2.55
N MET A 80 -27.17 5.85 -1.26
CA MET A 80 -27.59 6.79 -0.21
C MET A 80 -26.83 8.13 -0.33
N ALA A 81 -25.62 8.13 -0.90
CA ALA A 81 -24.86 9.35 -1.21
C ALA A 81 -25.57 10.26 -2.22
N ASP A 82 -26.25 9.69 -3.23
CA ASP A 82 -27.02 10.45 -4.22
C ASP A 82 -28.25 11.13 -3.59
N GLU A 83 -28.82 10.50 -2.55
CA GLU A 83 -29.92 11.06 -1.76
C GLU A 83 -29.45 12.25 -0.90
N TRP A 84 -28.29 12.14 -0.25
CA TRP A 84 -27.72 13.25 0.52
C TRP A 84 -27.33 14.46 -0.35
N ASP A 85 -26.82 14.23 -1.56
CA ASP A 85 -26.44 15.30 -2.48
C ASP A 85 -27.69 16.07 -2.99
N THR A 86 -28.79 15.34 -3.17
CA THR A 86 -30.09 15.94 -3.52
C THR A 86 -30.65 16.79 -2.38
N VAL A 87 -30.50 16.35 -1.12
CA VAL A 87 -30.97 17.07 0.07
C VAL A 87 -30.11 18.30 0.38
N LEU A 88 -28.81 18.24 0.11
CA LEU A 88 -27.85 19.32 0.36
C LEU A 88 -27.69 20.28 -0.83
N SER A 89 -28.34 19.99 -1.97
CA SER A 89 -28.27 20.86 -3.14
C SER A 89 -28.80 22.27 -2.85
N PRO A 90 -28.10 23.34 -3.27
CA PRO A 90 -28.53 24.73 -3.05
C PRO A 90 -29.96 25.03 -3.53
N LYS A 91 -30.39 24.38 -4.62
CA LYS A 91 -31.77 24.49 -5.15
C LYS A 91 -32.83 23.90 -4.21
N ALA A 92 -32.51 22.81 -3.50
CA ALA A 92 -33.41 22.24 -2.50
C ALA A 92 -33.52 23.16 -1.28
N GLN A 93 -32.43 23.83 -0.90
CA GLN A 93 -32.40 24.79 0.20
C GLN A 93 -33.15 26.10 -0.12
N GLU A 94 -33.05 26.63 -1.34
CA GLU A 94 -33.82 27.81 -1.78
C GLU A 94 -35.35 27.56 -1.73
N LYS A 95 -35.81 26.37 -2.11
CA LYS A 95 -37.23 26.02 -2.09
C LYS A 95 -37.81 25.96 -0.67
N ALA A 96 -36.99 25.58 0.32
CA ALA A 96 -37.38 25.57 1.74
C ALA A 96 -37.38 26.98 2.38
N MET A 97 -36.60 27.92 1.84
CA MET A 97 -36.58 29.32 2.31
C MET A 97 -37.62 30.22 1.61
N GLY A 98 -38.02 29.90 0.38
CA GLY A 98 -39.01 30.66 -0.37
C GLY A 98 -40.46 30.54 0.11
N THR A 99 -40.78 29.56 0.96
CA THR A 99 -42.16 29.32 1.46
C THR A 99 -42.50 30.05 2.75
N LYS A 100 -41.57 30.82 3.36
CA LYS A 100 -41.79 31.48 4.66
C LYS A 100 -42.10 32.98 4.62
N ASN A 101 -42.08 33.63 3.44
CA ASN A 101 -42.35 35.07 3.31
C ASN A 101 -43.66 35.37 2.55
N GLY A 102 -44.78 34.87 3.05
CA GLY A 102 -46.09 35.10 2.43
C GLY A 102 -47.25 35.00 3.41
N MET A 103 -47.21 35.78 4.50
CA MET A 103 -48.35 35.98 5.41
C MET A 103 -48.23 37.36 6.05
N HIS A 104 -48.78 38.37 5.37
CA HIS A 104 -49.58 39.46 5.95
C HIS A 104 -50.35 40.15 4.83
#